data_AF-A0A849QER1-F1
#
_entry.id   AF-A0A849QER1-F1
#
_cell.length_a   1.000
_cell.length_b   1.000
_cell.length_c   1.000
_cell.angle_alpha   90.00
_cell.angle_beta   90.00
_cell.angle_gamma   90.00
#
_symmetry.space_group_name_H-M   'P 1'
#
loop_
_entity.id
_entity.type
_entity.pdbx_description
1 polymer ?
#
loop_
_entity_poly.entity_id
_entity_poly.type
_entity_poly.pdbx_seq_one_letter_code
_entity_poly.pdbx_strand_id
1 'polypeptide(L)'
;SGFPREEVIEEISRLWVIGAVAFRRILDTRDIIASTSRLDPLLQSSSAEREELKRNHQDIVDLLPRLSGMFDGRRTVEEILNALESQLEREALIDGIETLLDMQAIEPLSPERRRILLAKEAMDIAIRVAEKVYSSNEMTNALQSSLAMGSAPEVVGEIRLVDSKWSVEYDSRLLEGLDPRRLMELYADWMKLLAQFSVALGTKKLKKYVETLTQAYELYLLNRYTAQDLRGFEEFSFWLELINK
;
A
#
# COMPACT_ATOMS: atom_id res chain seq x y z
N SER A 1 -34.02 20.88 20.75
CA SER A 1 -34.08 19.93 21.88
C SER A 1 -32.89 19.02 21.77
N GLY A 2 -31.97 19.09 22.72
CA GLY A 2 -30.75 18.29 22.71
C GLY A 2 -30.04 18.50 24.03
N PHE A 3 -29.58 17.40 24.62
CA PHE A 3 -28.78 17.41 25.83
C PHE A 3 -27.56 18.34 25.63
N PRO A 4 -27.10 19.02 26.69
CA PRO A 4 -25.82 19.72 26.69
C PRO A 4 -24.71 18.75 26.24
N ARG A 5 -23.74 19.25 25.45
CA ARG A 5 -22.62 18.44 24.94
C ARG A 5 -21.88 17.69 26.06
N GLU A 6 -21.76 18.32 27.23
CA GLU A 6 -21.13 17.75 28.42
C GLU A 6 -21.90 16.53 28.95
N GLU A 7 -23.23 16.60 29.04
CA GLU A 7 -24.08 15.48 29.47
C GLU A 7 -24.01 14.30 28.48
N VAL A 8 -23.94 14.59 27.18
CA VAL A 8 -23.75 13.57 26.14
C VAL A 8 -22.40 12.87 26.29
N ILE A 9 -21.31 13.62 26.53
CA ILE A 9 -19.97 13.04 26.73
C ILE A 9 -19.93 12.18 27.99
N GLU A 10 -20.52 12.65 29.08
CA GLU A 10 -20.55 11.91 30.35
C GLU A 10 -21.35 10.60 30.23
N GLU A 11 -22.49 10.64 29.53
CA GLU A 11 -23.29 9.44 29.30
C GLU A 11 -22.59 8.44 28.38
N ILE A 12 -21.99 8.89 27.28
CA ILE A 12 -21.22 8.01 26.40
C ILE A 12 -20.01 7.42 27.14
N SER A 13 -19.36 8.19 28.02
CA SER A 13 -18.24 7.69 28.84
C SER A 13 -18.71 6.61 29.83
N ARG A 14 -19.88 6.80 30.45
CA ARG A 14 -20.50 5.76 31.30
C ARG A 14 -20.82 4.49 30.52
N LEU A 15 -21.43 4.64 29.35
CA LEU A 15 -21.77 3.53 28.46
C LEU A 15 -20.50 2.79 27.99
N TRP A 16 -19.41 3.49 27.75
CA TRP A 16 -18.12 2.88 27.41
C TRP A 16 -17.53 2.07 28.58
N VAL A 17 -17.54 2.63 29.79
CA VAL A 17 -17.01 1.97 31.00
C VAL A 17 -17.76 0.67 31.32
N ILE A 18 -19.07 0.63 31.11
CA ILE A 18 -19.88 -0.58 31.34
C ILE A 18 -19.88 -1.54 30.15
N GLY A 19 -19.15 -1.22 29.07
CA GLY A 19 -19.09 -2.01 27.84
C GLY A 19 -20.36 -1.97 26.99
N ALA A 20 -21.30 -1.05 27.26
CA ALA A 20 -22.51 -0.87 26.48
C ALA A 20 -22.26 -0.16 25.13
N VAL A 21 -21.17 0.59 25.01
CA VAL A 21 -20.71 1.21 23.76
C VAL A 21 -19.21 0.96 23.61
N ALA A 22 -18.76 0.53 22.43
CA ALA A 22 -17.35 0.42 22.10
C ALA A 22 -17.00 1.46 21.03
N PHE A 23 -15.99 2.30 21.31
CA PHE A 23 -15.42 3.17 20.29
C PHE A 23 -14.42 2.38 19.47
N ARG A 24 -14.92 1.72 18.42
CA ARG A 24 -14.08 1.00 17.47
C ARG A 24 -13.44 1.99 16.50
N ARG A 25 -12.18 1.76 16.14
CA ARG A 25 -11.58 2.43 14.99
C ARG A 25 -12.28 1.88 13.76
N ILE A 26 -13.22 2.65 13.21
CA ILE A 26 -13.92 2.27 11.99
C ILE A 26 -12.90 2.41 10.86
N LEU A 27 -12.23 1.32 10.52
CA LEU A 27 -11.55 1.22 9.24
C LEU A 27 -12.59 1.43 8.14
N ASP A 28 -12.31 2.31 7.19
CA ASP A 28 -13.12 2.38 5.98
C ASP A 28 -12.83 1.12 5.16
N THR A 29 -13.86 0.57 4.54
CA THR A 29 -13.74 -0.47 3.49
C THR A 29 -12.69 -0.17 2.43
N ARG A 30 -12.42 1.12 2.17
CA ARG A 30 -11.43 1.62 1.20
C ARG A 30 -10.04 1.81 1.78
N ASP A 31 -9.86 1.71 3.09
CA ASP A 31 -8.53 1.84 3.70
C ASP A 31 -7.64 0.71 3.22
N ILE A 32 -6.42 1.08 2.80
CA ILE A 32 -5.39 0.13 2.40
C ILE A 32 -4.61 -0.27 3.65
N ILE A 33 -4.55 -1.57 3.93
CA ILE A 33 -3.95 -2.10 5.16
C ILE A 33 -2.56 -2.65 4.89
N ALA A 34 -1.63 -2.36 5.80
CA ALA A 34 -0.30 -2.93 5.77
C ALA A 34 0.09 -3.53 7.13
N SER A 35 0.88 -4.59 7.10
CA SER A 35 1.45 -5.20 8.30
C SER A 35 2.53 -4.30 8.90
N THR A 36 2.63 -4.33 10.21
CA THR A 36 3.77 -3.73 10.92
C THR A 36 4.73 -4.82 11.40
N SER A 37 5.89 -4.42 11.90
CA SER A 37 6.81 -5.27 12.65
C SER A 37 6.17 -6.00 13.85
N ARG A 38 5.04 -5.53 14.38
CA ARG A 38 4.29 -6.17 15.49
C ARG A 38 3.50 -7.41 15.05
N LEU A 39 3.35 -7.66 13.76
CA LEU A 39 2.72 -8.88 13.26
C LEU A 39 3.61 -10.11 13.43
N ASP A 40 4.94 -9.94 13.40
CA ASP A 40 5.89 -11.05 13.43
C ASP A 40 5.76 -11.94 14.68
N PRO A 41 5.68 -11.39 15.90
CA PRO A 41 5.40 -12.19 17.09
C PRO A 41 4.09 -12.99 16.96
N LEU A 42 3.02 -12.41 16.41
CA LEU A 42 1.73 -13.11 16.28
C LEU A 42 1.79 -14.33 15.36
N LEU A 43 2.69 -14.31 14.37
CA LEU A 43 2.92 -15.44 13.47
C LEU A 43 3.76 -16.56 14.11
N GLN A 44 4.49 -16.28 15.19
CA GLN A 44 5.32 -17.26 15.89
C GLN A 44 4.48 -18.10 16.84
N SER A 45 4.51 -19.43 16.68
CA SER A 45 3.70 -20.35 17.49
C SER A 45 3.99 -20.32 18.98
N SER A 46 5.16 -19.81 19.39
CA SER A 46 5.60 -19.75 20.79
C SER A 46 5.56 -18.36 21.41
N SER A 47 5.04 -17.34 20.72
CA SER A 47 5.01 -15.98 21.28
C SER A 47 3.90 -15.83 22.31
N ALA A 48 4.13 -14.95 23.28
CA ALA A 48 3.13 -14.63 24.29
C ALA A 48 1.93 -13.91 23.66
N GLU A 49 2.20 -13.04 22.68
CA GLU A 49 1.22 -12.24 21.97
C GLU A 49 0.26 -13.11 21.15
N ARG A 50 0.76 -14.18 20.52
CA ARG A 50 -0.10 -15.15 19.80
C ARG A 50 -1.00 -15.91 20.77
N GLU A 51 -0.45 -16.37 21.90
CA GLU A 51 -1.23 -17.08 22.91
C GLU A 51 -2.27 -16.18 23.59
N GLU A 52 -2.01 -14.87 23.71
CA GLU A 52 -3.01 -13.89 24.16
C GLU A 52 -4.15 -13.76 23.13
N LEU A 53 -3.83 -13.54 21.86
CA LEU A 53 -4.83 -13.46 20.79
C LEU A 53 -5.69 -14.72 20.72
N LYS A 54 -5.06 -15.88 20.88
CA LYS A 54 -5.70 -17.20 20.86
C LYS A 54 -6.79 -17.39 21.92
N ARG A 55 -6.65 -16.77 23.09
CA ARG A 55 -7.64 -16.89 24.18
C ARG A 55 -8.99 -16.30 23.81
N ASN A 56 -8.99 -15.26 22.97
CA ASN A 56 -10.18 -14.50 22.62
C ASN A 56 -10.61 -14.69 21.15
N HIS A 57 -9.67 -15.00 20.25
CA HIS A 57 -9.86 -15.04 18.80
C HIS A 57 -9.09 -16.20 18.13
N GLN A 58 -9.41 -17.44 18.49
CA GLN A 58 -8.78 -18.65 17.94
C GLN A 58 -8.93 -18.74 16.41
N ASP A 59 -10.10 -18.37 15.90
CA ASP A 59 -10.43 -18.26 14.48
C ASP A 59 -9.47 -17.33 13.72
N ILE A 60 -9.12 -16.18 14.30
CA ILE A 60 -8.18 -15.23 13.71
C ILE A 60 -6.75 -15.77 13.74
N VAL A 61 -6.35 -16.46 14.81
CA VAL A 61 -5.03 -17.10 14.92
C VAL A 61 -4.82 -18.15 13.82
N ASP A 62 -5.88 -18.87 13.45
CA ASP A 62 -5.84 -19.88 12.39
C ASP A 62 -5.78 -19.24 10.99
N LEU A 63 -6.38 -18.08 10.81
CA LEU A 63 -6.33 -17.30 9.57
C LEU A 63 -5.08 -16.42 9.44
N LEU A 64 -4.37 -16.16 10.53
CA LEU A 64 -3.28 -15.20 10.60
C LEU A 64 -2.20 -15.37 9.51
N PRO A 65 -1.73 -16.59 9.16
CA PRO A 65 -0.75 -16.77 8.09
C PRO A 65 -1.26 -16.35 6.70
N ARG A 66 -2.58 -16.45 6.45
CA ARG A 66 -3.20 -15.99 5.21
C ARG A 66 -3.39 -14.48 5.24
N LEU A 67 -3.90 -13.96 6.34
CA LEU A 67 -4.10 -12.53 6.59
C LEU A 67 -2.77 -11.77 6.47
N SER A 68 -1.67 -12.29 7.00
CA SER A 68 -0.35 -11.66 6.90
C SER A 68 0.13 -11.48 5.47
N GLY A 69 -0.18 -12.43 4.58
CA GLY A 69 0.10 -12.28 3.15
C GLY A 69 -0.82 -11.30 2.43
N MET A 70 -1.96 -10.95 3.05
CA MET A 70 -2.92 -10.00 2.51
C MET A 70 -2.68 -8.56 2.96
N PHE A 71 -2.05 -8.36 4.13
CA PHE A 71 -1.62 -7.06 4.66
C PHE A 71 -0.31 -6.56 4.01
N ASP A 72 -0.22 -6.69 2.69
CA ASP A 72 0.95 -6.35 1.89
C ASP A 72 1.01 -4.85 1.52
N GLY A 73 0.14 -4.03 2.09
CA GLY A 73 0.03 -2.61 1.76
C GLY A 73 -0.59 -2.37 0.39
N ARG A 74 -1.20 -3.38 -0.25
CA ARG A 74 -1.83 -3.27 -1.57
C ARG A 74 -3.28 -3.69 -1.59
N ARG A 75 -3.86 -4.14 -0.49
CA ARG A 75 -5.28 -4.51 -0.45
C ARG A 75 -6.06 -3.57 0.43
N THR A 76 -7.25 -3.21 -0.03
CA THR A 76 -8.23 -2.54 0.81
C THR A 76 -8.84 -3.52 1.80
N VAL A 77 -9.42 -3.01 2.89
CA VAL A 77 -10.20 -3.83 3.83
C VAL A 77 -11.26 -4.64 3.08
N GLU A 78 -11.98 -4.02 2.15
CA GLU A 78 -13.01 -4.70 1.34
C GLU A 78 -12.46 -5.87 0.52
N GLU A 79 -11.30 -5.68 -0.13
CA GLU A 79 -10.64 -6.74 -0.91
C GLU A 79 -10.23 -7.91 -0.02
N ILE A 80 -9.77 -7.64 1.21
CA ILE A 80 -9.40 -8.65 2.20
C ILE A 80 -10.64 -9.42 2.68
N LEU A 81 -11.71 -8.70 3.05
CA LEU A 81 -12.95 -9.30 3.52
C LEU A 81 -13.57 -10.23 2.46
N ASN A 82 -13.68 -9.76 1.21
CA ASN A 82 -14.25 -10.53 0.12
C ASN A 82 -13.40 -11.77 -0.23
N ALA A 83 -12.08 -11.71 -0.05
CA ALA A 83 -11.20 -12.86 -0.26
C ALA A 83 -11.36 -13.95 0.81
N LEU A 84 -11.88 -13.61 1.99
CA LEU A 84 -11.99 -14.51 3.15
C LEU A 84 -13.42 -14.86 3.56
N GLU A 85 -14.44 -14.26 2.92
CA GLU A 85 -15.86 -14.46 3.23
C GLU A 85 -16.31 -15.93 3.19
N SER A 86 -15.64 -16.77 2.39
CA SER A 86 -15.92 -18.22 2.33
C SER A 86 -15.40 -19.02 3.52
N GLN A 87 -14.53 -18.44 4.36
CA GLN A 87 -13.82 -19.13 5.43
C GLN A 87 -14.30 -18.71 6.82
N LEU A 88 -14.73 -17.47 6.97
CA LEU A 88 -15.20 -16.92 8.23
C LEU A 88 -16.29 -15.89 7.95
N GLU A 89 -17.26 -15.79 8.85
CA GLU A 89 -18.31 -14.76 8.76
C GLU A 89 -17.68 -13.36 8.76
N ARG A 90 -18.24 -12.47 7.94
CA ARG A 90 -17.71 -11.13 7.71
C ARG A 90 -17.57 -10.33 9.01
N GLU A 91 -18.50 -10.46 9.93
CA GLU A 91 -18.46 -9.79 11.23
C GLU A 91 -17.26 -10.26 12.08
N ALA A 92 -17.03 -11.57 12.14
CA ALA A 92 -15.87 -12.12 12.85
C ALA A 92 -14.54 -11.72 12.19
N LEU A 93 -14.48 -11.62 10.86
CA LEU A 93 -13.31 -11.09 10.15
C LEU A 93 -13.03 -9.63 10.48
N ILE A 94 -14.08 -8.79 10.52
CA ILE A 94 -13.95 -7.37 10.90
C ILE A 94 -13.44 -7.26 12.34
N ASP A 95 -14.05 -7.98 13.27
CA ASP A 95 -13.63 -8.00 14.68
C ASP A 95 -12.17 -8.45 14.83
N GLY A 96 -11.74 -9.43 14.04
CA GLY A 96 -10.34 -9.87 13.99
C GLY A 96 -9.37 -8.83 13.44
N ILE A 97 -9.74 -8.15 12.36
CA ILE A 97 -8.94 -7.06 11.78
C ILE A 97 -8.85 -5.90 12.78
N GLU A 98 -9.95 -5.51 13.43
CA GLU A 98 -9.97 -4.49 14.48
C GLU A 98 -9.06 -4.88 15.65
N THR A 99 -9.08 -6.15 16.06
CA THR A 99 -8.19 -6.65 17.11
C THR A 99 -6.72 -6.53 16.71
N LEU A 100 -6.37 -6.92 15.48
CA LEU A 100 -4.99 -6.78 14.97
C LEU A 100 -4.56 -5.30 14.86
N LEU A 101 -5.49 -4.40 14.56
CA LEU A 101 -5.26 -2.96 14.54
C LEU A 101 -5.01 -2.41 15.95
N ASP A 102 -5.79 -2.85 16.94
CA ASP A 102 -5.63 -2.46 18.34
C ASP A 102 -4.30 -2.97 18.93
N MET A 103 -3.87 -4.17 18.51
CA MET A 103 -2.54 -4.72 18.80
C MET A 103 -1.41 -4.04 18.01
N GLN A 104 -1.73 -3.09 17.12
CA GLN A 104 -0.81 -2.40 16.22
C GLN A 104 -0.04 -3.34 15.28
N ALA A 105 -0.53 -4.57 15.08
CA ALA A 105 0.05 -5.56 14.16
C ALA A 105 -0.19 -5.18 12.70
N ILE A 106 -1.23 -4.39 12.45
CA ILE A 106 -1.54 -3.79 11.16
C ILE A 106 -1.88 -2.32 11.34
N GLU A 107 -1.82 -1.56 10.26
CA GLU A 107 -2.27 -0.18 10.23
C GLU A 107 -2.82 0.21 8.85
N PRO A 108 -3.80 1.14 8.78
CA PRO A 108 -4.16 1.76 7.53
C PRO A 108 -3.03 2.67 7.05
N LEU A 109 -2.77 2.68 5.75
CA LEU A 109 -1.75 3.54 5.16
C LEU A 109 -2.10 5.02 5.34
N SER A 110 -1.14 5.78 5.87
CA SER A 110 -1.21 7.24 5.89
C SER A 110 -1.28 7.80 4.46
N PRO A 111 -1.78 9.03 4.27
CA PRO A 111 -1.81 9.68 2.95
C PRO A 111 -0.46 9.67 2.24
N GLU A 112 0.64 9.92 2.96
CA GLU A 112 2.00 9.94 2.43
C GLU A 112 2.43 8.53 1.97
N ARG A 113 2.12 7.50 2.75
CA ARG A 113 2.43 6.12 2.36
C ARG A 113 1.60 5.63 1.18
N ARG A 114 0.34 6.06 1.07
CA ARG A 114 -0.48 5.79 -0.12
C ARG A 114 0.10 6.43 -1.38
N ARG A 115 0.72 7.61 -1.27
CA ARG A 115 1.43 8.23 -2.40
C ARG A 115 2.68 7.46 -2.81
N ILE A 116 3.45 6.95 -1.84
CA ILE A 116 4.58 6.07 -2.13
C ILE A 116 4.08 4.79 -2.82
N LEU A 117 3.00 4.20 -2.31
CA LEU A 117 2.37 3.03 -2.93
C LEU A 117 1.96 3.31 -4.39
N LEU A 118 1.28 4.44 -4.64
CA LEU A 118 0.93 4.90 -5.98
C LEU A 118 2.18 4.96 -6.89
N ALA A 119 3.27 5.55 -6.41
CA ALA A 119 4.51 5.69 -7.19
C ALA A 119 5.17 4.32 -7.46
N LYS A 120 5.16 3.40 -6.48
CA LYS A 120 5.61 2.01 -6.65
C LYS A 120 4.79 1.27 -7.70
N GLU A 121 3.45 1.37 -7.63
CA GLU A 121 2.55 0.73 -8.59
C GLU A 121 2.70 1.35 -9.99
N ALA A 122 2.86 2.67 -10.09
CA ALA A 122 3.18 3.33 -11.34
C ALA A 122 4.49 2.82 -11.94
N MET A 123 5.54 2.65 -11.12
CA MET A 123 6.82 2.09 -11.58
C MET A 123 6.70 0.63 -12.04
N ASP A 124 6.01 -0.24 -11.28
CA ASP A 124 5.80 -1.63 -11.71
C ASP A 124 5.04 -1.67 -13.04
N ILE A 125 3.95 -0.90 -13.19
CA ILE A 125 3.21 -0.81 -14.45
C ILE A 125 4.09 -0.28 -15.59
N ALA A 126 4.89 0.77 -15.36
CA ALA A 126 5.82 1.30 -16.35
C ALA A 126 6.82 0.23 -16.81
N ILE A 127 7.41 -0.54 -15.90
CA ILE A 127 8.29 -1.67 -16.22
C ILE A 127 7.53 -2.71 -17.06
N ARG A 128 6.32 -3.12 -16.64
CA ARG A 128 5.50 -4.12 -17.37
C ARG A 128 5.10 -3.66 -18.76
N VAL A 129 4.82 -2.38 -18.94
CA VAL A 129 4.51 -1.80 -20.26
C VAL A 129 5.78 -1.73 -21.12
N ALA A 130 6.93 -1.36 -20.54
CA ALA A 130 8.20 -1.37 -21.24
C ALA A 130 8.58 -2.79 -21.70
N GLU A 131 8.37 -3.82 -20.88
CA GLU A 131 8.58 -5.23 -21.24
C GLU A 131 7.77 -5.67 -22.49
N LYS A 132 6.61 -5.06 -22.74
CA LYS A 132 5.76 -5.34 -23.91
C LYS A 132 6.16 -4.59 -25.17
N VAL A 133 6.87 -3.47 -25.04
CA VAL A 133 7.17 -2.54 -26.14
C VAL A 133 8.63 -2.63 -26.57
N TYR A 134 9.55 -2.71 -25.62
CA TYR A 134 10.99 -2.75 -25.82
C TYR A 134 11.52 -4.18 -25.74
N SER A 135 12.71 -4.40 -26.28
CA SER A 135 13.42 -5.68 -26.06
C SER A 135 13.89 -5.78 -24.61
N SER A 136 14.06 -7.01 -24.11
CA SER A 136 14.55 -7.25 -22.75
C SER A 136 15.89 -6.54 -22.47
N ASN A 137 16.79 -6.47 -23.45
CA ASN A 137 18.06 -5.77 -23.32
C ASN A 137 17.90 -4.25 -23.20
N GLU A 138 17.05 -3.64 -24.05
CA GLU A 138 16.77 -2.19 -23.98
C GLU A 138 16.16 -1.81 -22.64
N MET A 139 15.18 -2.58 -22.16
CA MET A 139 14.51 -2.36 -20.88
C MET A 139 15.49 -2.53 -19.72
N THR A 140 16.28 -3.60 -19.72
CA THR A 140 17.26 -3.88 -18.66
C THR A 140 18.31 -2.78 -18.58
N ASN A 141 18.84 -2.33 -19.72
CA ASN A 141 19.83 -1.25 -19.77
C ASN A 141 19.23 0.08 -19.28
N ALA A 142 17.99 0.39 -19.67
CA ALA A 142 17.31 1.60 -19.21
C ALA A 142 17.13 1.57 -17.69
N LEU A 143 16.58 0.47 -17.17
CA LEU A 143 16.32 0.33 -15.74
C LEU A 143 17.61 0.34 -14.91
N GLN A 144 18.64 -0.40 -15.31
CA GLN A 144 19.95 -0.37 -14.64
C GLN A 144 20.57 1.03 -14.64
N SER A 145 20.47 1.75 -15.76
CA SER A 145 20.96 3.13 -15.85
C SER A 145 20.22 4.06 -14.88
N SER A 146 18.89 3.94 -14.79
CA SER A 146 18.07 4.74 -13.87
C SER A 146 18.34 4.40 -12.41
N LEU A 147 18.46 3.11 -12.07
CA LEU A 147 18.80 2.65 -10.72
C LEU A 147 20.20 3.14 -10.28
N ALA A 148 21.17 3.16 -11.19
CA ALA A 148 22.51 3.67 -10.92
C ALA A 148 22.55 5.19 -10.68
N MET A 149 21.58 5.93 -11.22
CA MET A 149 21.40 7.37 -10.98
C MET A 149 20.56 7.69 -9.75
N GLY A 150 19.88 6.69 -9.18
CA GLY A 150 19.04 6.83 -7.99
C GLY A 150 19.87 7.15 -6.75
N SER A 151 19.48 8.20 -6.02
CA SER A 151 20.19 8.68 -4.84
C SER A 151 19.69 8.09 -3.52
N ALA A 152 18.51 7.46 -3.51
CA ALA A 152 17.88 6.90 -2.33
C ALA A 152 17.98 5.36 -2.33
N PRO A 153 18.82 4.76 -1.47
CA PRO A 153 18.94 3.31 -1.35
C PRO A 153 17.61 2.62 -1.02
N GLU A 154 16.75 3.28 -0.24
CA GLU A 154 15.43 2.76 0.14
C GLU A 154 14.48 2.60 -1.06
N VAL A 155 14.67 3.40 -2.12
CA VAL A 155 13.89 3.30 -3.37
C VAL A 155 14.52 2.27 -4.31
N VAL A 156 15.85 2.36 -4.49
CA VAL A 156 16.59 1.48 -5.41
C VAL A 156 16.56 0.02 -4.95
N GLY A 157 16.66 -0.22 -3.63
CA GLY A 157 16.69 -1.57 -3.04
C GLY A 157 15.37 -2.34 -3.12
N GLU A 158 14.28 -1.64 -3.38
CA GLU A 158 12.94 -2.22 -3.55
C GLU A 158 12.68 -2.67 -5.00
N ILE A 159 13.57 -2.37 -5.96
CA ILE A 159 13.47 -2.88 -7.33
C ILE A 159 14.47 -4.02 -7.52
N ARG A 160 13.97 -5.21 -7.79
CA ARG A 160 14.77 -6.44 -7.87
C ARG A 160 14.54 -7.19 -9.17
N LEU A 161 15.55 -7.94 -9.59
CA LEU A 161 15.45 -8.92 -10.66
C LEU A 161 15.23 -10.30 -10.03
N VAL A 162 14.03 -10.84 -10.14
CA VAL A 162 13.64 -12.15 -9.61
C VAL A 162 13.22 -13.03 -10.79
N ASP A 163 13.81 -14.22 -10.93
CA ASP A 163 13.52 -15.16 -12.02
C ASP A 163 13.57 -14.50 -13.42
N SER A 164 14.59 -13.66 -13.65
CA SER A 164 14.78 -12.89 -14.88
C SER A 164 13.66 -11.88 -15.20
N LYS A 165 12.83 -11.52 -14.23
CA LYS A 165 11.81 -10.48 -14.33
C LYS A 165 12.04 -9.40 -13.28
N TRP A 166 11.86 -8.15 -13.68
CA TRP A 166 11.91 -7.05 -12.73
C TRP A 166 10.62 -7.02 -11.90
N SER A 167 10.77 -6.71 -10.62
CA SER A 167 9.69 -6.63 -9.64
C SER A 167 9.95 -5.49 -8.65
N VAL A 168 8.88 -4.80 -8.26
CA VAL A 168 8.89 -3.81 -7.17
C VAL A 168 8.43 -4.49 -5.88
N GLU A 169 9.16 -4.27 -4.78
CA GLU A 169 8.80 -4.73 -3.44
C GLU A 169 7.89 -3.71 -2.76
N TYR A 170 6.78 -4.21 -2.22
CA TYR A 170 5.72 -3.38 -1.64
C TYR A 170 5.71 -3.35 -0.12
N ASP A 171 6.66 -4.04 0.51
CA ASP A 171 6.73 -4.09 1.96
C ASP A 171 6.80 -2.67 2.55
N SER A 172 5.86 -2.37 3.44
CA SER A 172 5.75 -1.06 4.11
C SER A 172 6.66 -0.94 5.32
N ARG A 173 7.31 -2.03 5.76
CA ARG A 173 8.15 -2.03 6.97
C ARG A 173 9.30 -1.02 6.91
N LEU A 174 9.86 -0.80 5.72
CA LEU A 174 10.91 0.21 5.50
C LEU A 174 10.42 1.65 5.76
N LEU A 175 9.09 1.85 5.80
CA LEU A 175 8.45 3.15 6.04
C LEU A 175 7.96 3.30 7.50
N GLU A 176 8.13 2.29 8.34
CA GLU A 176 7.76 2.34 9.76
C GLU A 176 8.58 3.38 10.52
N GLY A 177 7.90 4.18 11.34
CA GLY A 177 8.54 5.20 12.18
C GLY A 177 9.10 6.42 11.44
N LEU A 178 9.02 6.47 10.10
CA LEU A 178 9.42 7.65 9.34
C LEU A 178 8.39 8.78 9.51
N ASP A 179 8.90 10.00 9.68
CA ASP A 179 8.05 11.18 9.72
C ASP A 179 7.49 11.54 8.32
N PRO A 180 6.38 12.31 8.25
CA PRO A 180 5.75 12.66 6.97
C PRO A 180 6.66 13.38 5.97
N ARG A 181 7.63 14.16 6.44
CA ARG A 181 8.56 14.86 5.54
C ARG A 181 9.48 13.86 4.86
N ARG A 182 10.06 12.92 5.61
CA ARG A 182 10.91 11.87 5.04
C ARG A 182 10.13 10.99 4.06
N LEU A 183 8.88 10.65 4.37
CA LEU A 183 8.01 9.91 3.45
C LEU A 183 7.79 10.67 2.13
N MET A 184 7.57 11.98 2.19
CA MET A 184 7.40 12.79 0.98
C MET A 184 8.71 12.95 0.17
N GLU A 185 9.87 12.95 0.82
CA GLU A 185 11.17 12.88 0.14
C GLU A 185 11.32 11.54 -0.62
N LEU A 186 10.99 10.41 0.02
CA LEU A 186 11.00 9.10 -0.63
C LEU A 186 10.01 9.01 -1.80
N TYR A 187 8.82 9.61 -1.66
CA TYR A 187 7.89 9.73 -2.77
C TYR A 187 8.50 10.50 -3.95
N ALA A 188 9.18 11.63 -3.69
CA ALA A 188 9.84 12.40 -4.74
C ALA A 188 10.96 11.60 -5.42
N ASP A 189 11.73 10.81 -4.65
CA ASP A 189 12.76 9.92 -5.18
C ASP A 189 12.17 8.81 -6.07
N TRP A 190 11.02 8.22 -5.68
CA TRP A 190 10.27 7.27 -6.50
C TRP A 190 9.82 7.90 -7.83
N MET A 191 9.24 9.10 -7.78
CA MET A 191 8.78 9.81 -8.98
C MET A 191 9.95 10.20 -9.90
N LYS A 192 11.08 10.61 -9.33
CA LYS A 192 12.30 10.91 -10.08
C LYS A 192 12.83 9.67 -10.78
N LEU A 193 12.85 8.52 -10.10
CA LEU A 193 13.28 7.26 -10.68
C LEU A 193 12.37 6.83 -11.85
N LEU A 194 11.05 6.95 -11.68
CA LEU A 194 10.06 6.68 -12.72
C LEU A 194 10.27 7.55 -13.98
N ALA A 195 10.55 8.85 -13.77
CA ALA A 195 10.86 9.78 -14.85
C ALA A 195 12.19 9.43 -15.55
N GLN A 196 13.24 9.15 -14.77
CA GLN A 196 14.54 8.75 -15.29
C GLN A 196 14.45 7.46 -16.11
N PHE A 197 13.67 6.48 -15.65
CA PHE A 197 13.41 5.25 -16.38
C PHE A 197 12.72 5.52 -17.71
N SER A 198 11.65 6.32 -17.70
CA SER A 198 10.90 6.65 -18.90
C SER A 198 11.74 7.41 -19.94
N VAL A 199 12.66 8.28 -19.49
CA VAL A 199 13.61 9.00 -20.36
C VAL A 199 14.71 8.07 -20.89
N ALA A 200 15.18 7.12 -20.09
CA ALA A 200 16.23 6.18 -20.49
C ALA A 200 15.75 5.19 -21.55
N LEU A 201 14.43 5.01 -21.70
CA LEU A 201 13.85 4.25 -22.80
C LEU A 201 14.09 4.96 -24.14
N GLY A 202 14.55 4.21 -25.14
CA GLY A 202 14.89 4.78 -26.45
C GLY A 202 13.69 5.45 -27.15
N THR A 203 13.96 6.55 -27.86
CA THR A 203 12.92 7.40 -28.49
C THR A 203 12.12 6.70 -29.59
N LYS A 204 12.68 5.65 -30.23
CA LYS A 204 12.07 4.95 -31.38
C LYS A 204 10.67 4.39 -31.11
N LYS A 205 10.40 3.97 -29.87
CA LYS A 205 9.12 3.35 -29.47
C LYS A 205 8.40 4.14 -28.38
N LEU A 206 8.89 5.34 -28.08
CA LEU A 206 8.45 6.13 -26.93
C LEU A 206 6.96 6.47 -27.04
N LYS A 207 6.48 6.85 -28.22
CA LYS A 207 5.05 7.11 -28.45
C LYS A 207 4.15 5.93 -28.08
N LYS A 208 4.46 4.74 -28.60
CA LYS A 208 3.70 3.51 -28.32
C LYS A 208 3.75 3.14 -26.83
N TYR A 209 4.91 3.33 -26.20
CA TYR A 209 5.08 3.12 -24.76
C TYR A 209 4.18 4.07 -23.96
N VAL A 210 4.22 5.37 -24.25
CA VAL A 210 3.40 6.37 -23.57
C VAL A 210 1.91 6.08 -23.75
N GLU A 211 1.44 5.82 -24.96
CA GLU A 211 0.03 5.47 -25.23
C GLU A 211 -0.42 4.25 -24.42
N THR A 212 0.40 3.19 -24.38
CA THR A 212 0.09 1.96 -23.63
C THR A 212 0.14 2.19 -22.11
N LEU A 213 1.08 3.04 -21.65
CA LEU A 213 1.25 3.37 -20.25
C LEU A 213 0.07 4.18 -19.72
N THR A 214 -0.35 5.21 -20.46
CA THR A 214 -1.51 6.04 -20.13
C THR A 214 -2.77 5.19 -19.98
N GLN A 215 -3.02 4.26 -20.93
CA GLN A 215 -4.15 3.33 -20.83
C GLN A 215 -4.06 2.43 -19.60
N ALA A 216 -2.87 1.92 -19.26
CA ALA A 216 -2.68 1.08 -18.08
C ALA A 216 -2.93 1.85 -16.77
N TYR A 217 -2.47 3.10 -16.69
CA TYR A 217 -2.73 3.97 -15.54
C TYR A 217 -4.19 4.36 -15.39
N GLU A 218 -4.88 4.67 -16.49
CA GLU A 218 -6.31 5.01 -16.47
C GLU A 218 -7.14 3.83 -15.95
N LEU A 219 -6.86 2.62 -16.43
CA LEU A 219 -7.57 1.42 -16.03
C LEU A 219 -7.33 1.04 -14.55
N TYR A 220 -6.10 1.20 -14.07
CA TYR A 220 -5.69 0.69 -12.76
C TYR A 220 -5.59 1.78 -11.68
N LEU A 221 -4.73 2.80 -11.87
CA LEU A 221 -4.41 3.77 -10.83
C LEU A 221 -5.56 4.76 -10.58
N LEU A 222 -6.17 5.30 -11.64
CA LEU A 222 -7.19 6.35 -11.48
C LEU A 222 -8.47 5.86 -10.81
N ASN A 223 -8.78 4.57 -10.92
CA ASN A 223 -9.93 3.96 -10.26
C ASN A 223 -9.64 3.55 -8.80
N ARG A 224 -8.36 3.49 -8.42
CA ARG A 224 -7.91 2.96 -7.12
C ARG A 224 -7.58 4.06 -6.12
N TYR A 225 -7.04 5.19 -6.58
CA TYR A 225 -6.54 6.27 -5.72
C TYR A 225 -7.46 7.48 -5.71
N THR A 226 -7.48 8.20 -4.59
CA THR A 226 -8.24 9.45 -4.49
C THR A 226 -7.49 10.59 -5.17
N ALA A 227 -8.20 11.68 -5.50
CA ALA A 227 -7.59 12.89 -6.05
C ALA A 227 -6.47 13.46 -5.14
N GLN A 228 -6.58 13.27 -3.82
CA GLN A 228 -5.55 13.71 -2.88
C GLN A 228 -4.26 12.88 -2.98
N ASP A 229 -4.38 11.59 -3.26
CA ASP A 229 -3.23 10.70 -3.44
C ASP A 229 -2.52 10.99 -4.78
N LEU A 230 -3.26 11.38 -5.83
CA LEU A 230 -2.70 11.70 -7.16
C LEU A 230 -1.93 13.03 -7.24
N ARG A 231 -1.94 13.84 -6.18
CA ARG A 231 -1.26 15.14 -6.18
C ARG A 231 0.25 14.97 -6.38
N GLY A 232 0.80 15.64 -7.40
CA GLY A 232 2.20 15.55 -7.81
C GLY A 232 2.48 14.42 -8.81
N PHE A 233 1.65 13.38 -8.85
CA PHE A 233 1.70 12.38 -9.92
C PHE A 233 1.22 12.98 -11.26
N GLU A 234 0.29 13.93 -11.18
CA GLU A 234 -0.21 14.73 -12.32
C GLU A 234 0.91 15.38 -13.14
N GLU A 235 2.02 15.81 -12.52
CA GLU A 235 3.15 16.42 -13.23
C GLU A 235 3.82 15.41 -14.17
N PHE A 236 3.96 14.16 -13.72
CA PHE A 236 4.50 13.08 -14.54
C PHE A 236 3.53 12.71 -15.66
N SER A 237 2.23 12.62 -15.37
CA SER A 237 1.20 12.37 -16.39
C SER A 237 1.19 13.46 -17.46
N PHE A 238 1.28 14.74 -17.05
CA PHE A 238 1.36 15.86 -17.98
C PHE A 238 2.63 15.83 -18.82
N TRP A 239 3.77 15.47 -18.23
CA TRP A 239 5.02 15.28 -18.97
C TRP A 239 4.91 14.17 -20.03
N LEU A 240 4.26 13.05 -19.70
CA LEU A 240 3.98 11.97 -20.67
C LEU A 240 3.09 12.48 -21.82
N GLU A 241 2.05 13.27 -21.52
CA GLU A 241 1.18 13.86 -22.55
C GLU A 241 1.94 14.79 -23.50
N LEU A 242 2.89 15.59 -22.99
CA LEU A 242 3.72 16.45 -23.82
C LEU A 242 4.59 15.68 -24.80
N ILE A 243 5.04 14.49 -24.42
CA ILE A 243 5.85 13.60 -25.28
C ILE A 243 4.99 12.91 -26.35
N ASN A 244 3.70 12.71 -26.07
CA ASN A 244 2.78 12.04 -26.99
C ASN A 244 2.26 12.95 -28.12
N LYS A 245 2.34 14.28 -27.93
CA LYS A 245 1.98 15.30 -28.93
C LYS A 245 3.06 15.46 -29.99
#